data_AF-A0A9D4JS27-F1
#
_entry.id   AF-A0A9D4JS27-F1
#
_cell.length_a   1.000
_cell.length_b   1.000
_cell.length_c   1.000
_cell.angle_alpha   90.00
_cell.angle_beta   90.00
_cell.angle_gamma   90.00
#
_symmetry.space_group_name_H-M   'P 1'
#
loop_
_entity.id
_entity.type
_entity.pdbx_description
1 polymer ?
#
loop_
_entity_poly.entity_id
_entity_poly.type
_entity_poly.pdbx_seq_one_letter_code
_entity_poly.pdbx_strand_id
1 'polypeptide(L)'
;MAMKGELPLDKVNALLDLQRINKVDMPYRNLSWTTITELQNINASYVKKETVDKLSKSDFFAVIIDESTDITVSKRISLCVRYVHAGTAQTSFLGNIE
;
A
#
# COMPACT_ATOMS: atom_id res chain seq x y z
N MET A 1 -12.52 15.00 5.30
CA MET A 1 -11.78 14.66 6.54
C MET A 1 -11.93 13.16 6.79
N ALA A 2 -10.93 12.36 6.47
CA ALA A 2 -10.98 10.92 6.72
C ALA A 2 -10.78 10.66 8.22
N MET A 3 -11.71 9.93 8.84
CA MET A 3 -11.57 9.42 10.20
C MET A 3 -10.28 8.60 10.27
N LYS A 4 -9.31 9.07 11.06
CA LYS A 4 -8.15 8.29 11.51
C LYS A 4 -8.69 7.13 12.34
N GLY A 5 -8.99 6.01 11.68
CA GLY A 5 -9.37 4.77 12.34
C GLY A 5 -8.21 4.29 13.18
N GLU A 6 -8.28 4.50 14.49
CA GLU A 6 -7.40 3.86 15.45
C GLU A 6 -7.52 2.34 15.28
N LEU A 7 -6.41 1.62 15.44
CA LEU A 7 -6.39 0.16 15.38
C LEU A 7 -7.45 -0.42 16.34
N PRO A 8 -8.15 -1.52 15.98
CA PRO A 8 -9.18 -2.11 16.83
C PRO A 8 -8.64 -2.36 18.24
N LEU A 9 -9.29 -1.78 19.25
CA LEU A 9 -8.90 -1.80 20.67
C LEU A 9 -8.50 -3.20 21.15
N ASP A 10 -9.18 -4.24 20.67
CA ASP A 10 -8.97 -5.62 21.09
C ASP A 10 -7.57 -6.15 20.74
N LYS A 11 -7.01 -5.77 19.59
CA LYS A 11 -5.66 -6.16 19.19
C LYS A 11 -4.59 -5.41 19.98
N VAL A 12 -4.87 -4.15 20.33
CA VAL A 12 -3.98 -3.32 21.16
C VAL A 12 -3.89 -3.92 22.57
N ASN A 13 -5.03 -4.35 23.14
CA ASN A 13 -5.07 -4.97 24.46
C ASN A 13 -4.26 -6.28 24.53
N ALA A 14 -4.35 -7.15 23.52
CA ALA A 14 -3.57 -8.39 23.47
C ALA A 14 -2.05 -8.15 23.42
N LEU A 15 -1.61 -7.11 22.70
CA LEU A 15 -0.20 -6.73 22.62
C LEU A 15 0.32 -6.14 23.94
N LEU A 16 -0.51 -5.38 24.66
CA LEU A 16 -0.19 -4.85 25.98
C LEU A 16 -0.09 -5.97 27.04
N ASP A 17 -0.95 -6.98 26.96
CA ASP A 17 -0.87 -8.17 27.82
C ASP A 17 0.42 -8.97 27.56
N LEU A 18 0.82 -9.13 26.30
CA LEU A 18 2.08 -9.78 25.94
C LEU A 18 3.31 -9.01 26.47
N GLN A 19 3.31 -7.68 26.43
CA GLN A 19 4.39 -6.87 27.02
C GLN A 19 4.52 -7.11 28.52
N ARG A 20 3.38 -7.10 29.22
CA ARG A 20 3.31 -7.34 30.66
C ARG A 20 3.79 -8.75 31.04
N ILE A 21 3.36 -9.78 30.31
CA ILE A 21 3.75 -11.18 30.56
C ILE A 21 5.26 -11.36 30.36
N ASN A 22 5.84 -10.77 29.32
CA ASN A 22 7.25 -10.95 28.98
C ASN A 22 8.19 -10.02 29.75
N LYS A 23 7.68 -9.15 30.63
CA LYS A 23 8.46 -8.12 31.35
C LYS A 23 9.32 -7.25 30.43
N VAL A 24 8.86 -7.05 29.20
CA VAL A 24 9.56 -6.21 28.22
C VAL A 24 8.90 -4.84 28.22
N ASP A 25 9.67 -3.82 28.62
CA ASP A 25 9.26 -2.44 28.43
C ASP A 25 9.63 -2.02 27.00
N MET A 26 8.62 -1.88 26.14
CA MET A 26 8.86 -1.38 24.79
C MET A 26 8.89 0.16 24.85
N PRO A 27 10.03 0.80 24.56
CA PRO A 27 10.19 2.25 24.71
C PRO A 27 9.27 3.07 23.78
N TYR A 28 8.67 2.43 22.76
CA TYR A 28 7.78 3.06 21.81
C TYR A 28 6.33 2.57 22.03
N ARG A 29 5.62 3.22 22.97
CA ARG A 29 4.16 3.12 23.06
C ARG A 29 3.56 3.92 21.91
N ASN A 30 2.99 3.21 20.94
CA ASN A 30 2.43 3.74 19.69
C ASN A 30 3.50 4.33 18.77
N LEU A 31 3.49 3.91 17.49
CA LEU A 31 4.33 4.54 16.48
C LEU A 31 3.83 5.98 16.27
N SER A 32 4.74 6.94 16.22
CA SER A 32 4.37 8.29 15.83
C SER A 32 3.83 8.29 14.40
N TRP A 33 3.00 9.29 14.07
CA TRP A 33 2.53 9.47 12.69
C TRP A 33 3.70 9.65 11.70
N THR A 34 4.82 10.22 12.14
CA THR A 34 6.03 10.34 11.31
C THR A 34 6.61 8.97 10.97
N THR A 35 6.80 8.09 11.96
CA THR A 35 7.30 6.74 11.75
C THR A 35 6.34 5.90 10.91
N ILE A 36 5.02 6.05 11.10
CA ILE A 36 4.02 5.37 10.25
C ILE A 36 4.15 5.82 8.79
N THR A 37 4.32 7.13 8.57
CA THR A 37 4.47 7.71 7.22
C THR A 37 5.77 7.22 6.58
N GLU A 38 6.86 7.16 7.33
CA GLU A 38 8.14 6.61 6.85
C GLU A 38 8.01 5.15 6.44
N LEU A 39 7.36 4.32 7.26
CA LEU A 39 7.10 2.91 6.93
C LEU A 39 6.23 2.77 5.68
N GLN A 40 5.19 3.60 5.54
CA GLN A 40 4.34 3.62 4.34
C GLN A 40 5.15 3.98 3.09
N ASN A 41 6.03 4.97 3.18
CA ASN A 41 6.89 5.37 2.07
C ASN A 41 7.90 4.29 1.68
N ILE A 42 8.52 3.63 2.67
CA ILE A 42 9.44 2.50 2.43
C ILE A 42 8.69 1.37 1.72
N ASN A 43 7.52 0.98 2.23
CA ASN A 43 6.71 -0.09 1.63
C ASN A 43 6.28 0.27 0.20
N ALA A 44 5.82 1.50 -0.03
CA ALA A 44 5.44 1.97 -1.36
C ALA A 44 6.63 1.95 -2.33
N SER A 45 7.83 2.33 -1.86
CA SER A 45 9.04 2.28 -2.67
C SER A 45 9.44 0.86 -3.06
N TYR A 46 9.30 -0.10 -2.13
CA TYR A 46 9.60 -1.50 -2.37
C TYR A 46 8.64 -2.12 -3.37
N VAL A 47 7.33 -1.90 -3.21
CA VAL A 47 6.30 -2.39 -4.13
C VAL A 47 6.50 -1.81 -5.54
N LYS A 48 6.83 -0.52 -5.65
CA LYS A 48 7.16 0.11 -6.94
C LYS A 48 8.38 -0.54 -7.57
N LYS A 49 9.46 -0.72 -6.82
CA LYS A 49 10.69 -1.36 -7.31
C LYS A 49 10.42 -2.80 -7.77
N GLU A 50 9.71 -3.59 -6.98
CA GLU A 50 9.35 -4.96 -7.34
C GLU A 50 8.53 -5.02 -8.63
N THR A 51 7.57 -4.10 -8.79
CA THR A 51 6.76 -4.01 -10.02
C THR A 51 7.63 -3.68 -11.22
N VAL A 52 8.55 -2.71 -11.10
CA VAL A 52 9.50 -2.35 -12.16
C VAL A 52 10.44 -3.51 -12.49
N ASP A 53 10.95 -4.22 -11.48
CA ASP A 53 11.81 -5.39 -11.65
C ASP A 53 11.06 -6.54 -12.36
N LYS A 54 9.77 -6.73 -12.09
CA LYS A 54 8.94 -7.72 -12.81
C LYS A 54 8.68 -7.30 -14.26
N LEU A 55 8.34 -6.02 -14.47
CA LEU A 55 8.08 -5.48 -15.81
C LEU A 55 9.32 -5.56 -16.71
N SER A 56 10.49 -5.20 -16.19
CA SER A 56 11.76 -5.27 -16.94
C SER A 56 12.15 -6.69 -17.34
N LYS A 57 11.65 -7.71 -16.62
CA LYS A 57 11.84 -9.13 -16.91
C LYS A 57 10.67 -9.75 -17.69
N SER A 58 9.65 -8.97 -18.03
CA SER A 58 8.48 -9.45 -18.76
C SER A 58 8.68 -9.25 -20.26
N ASP A 59 8.49 -10.30 -21.05
CA ASP A 59 8.63 -10.23 -22.51
C ASP A 59 7.55 -9.34 -23.15
N PHE A 60 6.36 -9.30 -22.52
CA PHE A 60 5.22 -8.54 -23.00
C PHE A 60 4.57 -7.79 -21.84
N PHE A 61 4.27 -6.51 -22.08
CA PHE A 61 3.47 -5.70 -21.20
C PHE A 61 2.58 -4.75 -22.00
N ALA A 62 1.49 -4.30 -21.38
CA ALA A 62 0.57 -3.31 -21.89
C ALA A 62 0.22 -2.33 -20.76
N VAL A 63 0.07 -1.05 -21.10
CA VAL A 63 -0.44 -0.03 -20.18
C VAL A 63 -1.92 0.15 -20.47
N ILE A 64 -2.73 0.09 -19.42
CA ILE A 64 -4.17 0.33 -19.47
C ILE A 64 -4.41 1.69 -18.84
N ILE A 65 -5.04 2.57 -19.60
CA ILE A 65 -5.46 3.89 -19.16
C ILE A 65 -6.98 3.89 -19.19
N ASP A 66 -7.60 4.14 -18.03
CA ASP A 66 -9.05 4.14 -17.88
C ASP A 66 -9.52 5.53 -17.41
N GLU A 67 -10.39 6.17 -18.17
CA GLU A 67 -10.99 7.47 -17.82
C GLU A 67 -12.39 7.23 -17.28
N SER A 68 -12.63 7.70 -16.06
CA SER A 68 -13.95 7.71 -15.43
C SER A 68 -14.36 9.14 -15.11
N THR A 69 -15.66 9.44 -15.23
CA THR A 69 -16.24 10.70 -14.80
C THR A 69 -17.31 10.40 -13.77
N ASP A 70 -17.22 11.01 -12.60
CA ASP A 70 -18.24 10.84 -11.57
C ASP A 70 -19.45 11.77 -11.78
N ILE A 71 -20.51 11.56 -10.98
CA ILE A 71 -21.74 12.36 -11.04
C ILE A 71 -21.52 13.84 -10.70
N THR A 72 -20.38 14.18 -10.09
CA THR A 72 -19.98 15.56 -9.76
C THR A 72 -19.11 16.18 -10.85
N VAL A 73 -19.07 15.55 -12.04
CA VAL A 73 -18.25 15.92 -13.21
C VAL A 73 -16.75 15.98 -12.95
N SER A 74 -16.27 15.30 -11.89
CA SER A 74 -14.83 15.10 -11.67
C SER A 74 -14.34 13.99 -12.59
N LYS A 75 -13.32 14.29 -13.38
CA LYS A 75 -12.62 13.27 -14.18
C LYS A 75 -11.55 12.60 -13.32
N ARG A 76 -11.37 11.31 -13.53
CA ARG A 76 -10.31 10.51 -12.90
C ARG A 76 -9.73 9.58 -13.95
N ILE A 77 -8.40 9.61 -14.07
CA ILE A 77 -7.67 8.69 -14.95
C ILE A 77 -6.94 7.67 -14.08
N SER A 78 -7.25 6.39 -14.27
CA SER A 78 -6.56 5.28 -13.61
C SER A 78 -5.52 4.69 -14.55
N LEU A 79 -4.30 4.45 -14.04
CA LEU A 79 -3.24 3.78 -14.78
C LEU A 79 -2.98 2.39 -14.18
N CYS A 80 -3.03 1.38 -15.03
CA CYS A 80 -2.67 0.02 -14.71
C CYS A 80 -1.63 -0.49 -15.73
N VAL A 81 -0.84 -1.48 -15.34
CA VAL A 81 0.04 -2.20 -16.24
C VAL A 81 -0.27 -3.69 -16.17
N ARG A 82 -0.44 -4.30 -17.34
CA ARG A 82 -0.65 -5.74 -17.49
C ARG A 82 0.60 -6.35 -18.13
N TYR A 83 1.13 -7.41 -17.53
CA TYR A 83 2.38 -8.01 -17.99
C TYR A 83 2.38 -9.52 -17.78
N VAL A 84 3.22 -10.24 -18.52
CA VAL A 84 3.42 -11.69 -18.33
C VAL A 84 4.73 -11.91 -17.59
N HIS A 85 4.64 -12.47 -16.38
CA HIS A 85 5.80 -12.84 -15.58
C HIS A 85 5.71 -14.32 -15.18
N ALA A 86 6.78 -15.08 -15.44
CA ALA A 86 6.81 -16.53 -15.18
C ALA A 86 5.61 -17.28 -15.80
N GLY A 87 5.25 -16.94 -17.05
CA GLY A 87 4.12 -17.56 -17.76
C GLY A 87 2.74 -17.16 -17.27
N THR A 88 2.64 -16.26 -16.27
CA THR A 88 1.35 -15.82 -15.70
C THR A 88 1.08 -14.37 -16.06
N ALA A 89 -0.12 -14.08 -16.56
CA ALA A 89 -0.58 -12.72 -16.77
C ALA A 89 -0.93 -12.06 -15.42
N GLN A 90 -0.29 -10.94 -15.12
CA GLN A 90 -0.50 -10.14 -13.92
C GLN A 90 -0.96 -8.74 -14.31
N THR A 91 -1.69 -8.08 -13.41
CA THR A 91 -2.09 -6.68 -13.56
C THR A 91 -1.74 -5.94 -12.27
N SER A 92 -1.01 -4.84 -12.40
CA SER A 92 -0.64 -3.96 -11.28
C SER A 92 -1.21 -2.57 -11.49
N PHE A 93 -1.87 -2.05 -10.46
CA PHE A 93 -2.32 -0.67 -10.41
C PHE A 93 -1.13 0.26 -10.14
N LEU A 94 -0.98 1.32 -10.94
CA LEU A 94 0.12 2.28 -10.83
C LEU A 94 -0.28 3.54 -10.08
N GLY A 95 -1.53 3.99 -10.24
CA GLY A 95 -2.02 5.20 -9.59
C GLY A 95 -3.18 5.83 -10.34
N ASN A 96 -3.75 6.86 -9.72
CA ASN A 96 -4.76 7.73 -10.31
C ASN A 96 -4.18 9.13 -10.55
N ILE A 97 -4.70 9.78 -11.58
CA ILE A 97 -4.51 11.20 -11.88
C ILE A 97 -5.88 11.86 -11.72
N GLU A 98 -5.95 12.91 -10.91
CA GLU A 98 -7.12 13.77 -10.69
C GLU A 98 -6.92 15.12 -11.39
#